data_AF-A0A959XRY0-F1
#
_entry.id   AF-A0A959XRY0-F1
#
_cell.length_a   1.000
_cell.length_b   1.000
_cell.length_c   1.000
_cell.angle_alpha   90.00
_cell.angle_beta   90.00
_cell.angle_gamma   90.00
#
_symmetry.space_group_name_H-M   'P 1'
#
loop_
_entity.id
_entity.type
_entity.pdbx_description
1 polymer ?
#
loop_
_entity_poly.entity_id
_entity_poly.type
_entity_poly.pdbx_seq_one_letter_code
_entity_poly.pdbx_strand_id
1 'polypeptide(L)'
;DEVTTGWYLYRMNELWHYGAGAMFYGLLARLAESQTAVHLPLLVQDYVGSIMSVIADEVGKAATSNPEDLLKHSSGEVEPYEDEARAALRSHDPARAGAFGWLMLSVLYASNEKLSAELLPPLRELRADRDGHVLEFIEYLRQRRTEPLEQVLRDFILRYLIYHHQFVALRKAGAGSLITLKFILEDQYISLVETVEPSFTGSRLPTLFNLFRDMGYLSSDNTLTRDGRAFLKSLPA
;
A
#
# COMPACT_ATOMS: atom_id res chain seq x y z
N ASP A 1 8.71 -21.06 -9.79
CA ASP A 1 8.36 -22.11 -8.80
C ASP A 1 7.37 -21.53 -7.79
N GLU A 2 6.62 -22.38 -7.08
CA GLU A 2 5.56 -21.98 -6.14
C GLU A 2 6.08 -21.04 -5.02
N VAL A 3 7.29 -21.32 -4.52
CA VAL A 3 7.95 -20.53 -3.47
C VAL A 3 8.24 -19.09 -3.94
N THR A 4 8.79 -18.94 -5.14
CA THR A 4 9.10 -17.63 -5.75
C THR A 4 7.81 -16.85 -6.03
N THR A 5 6.76 -17.51 -6.52
CA THR A 5 5.46 -16.87 -6.72
C THR A 5 4.83 -16.41 -5.41
N GLY A 6 4.92 -17.20 -4.34
CA GLY A 6 4.45 -16.82 -3.01
C GLY A 6 5.18 -15.60 -2.45
N TRP A 7 6.52 -15.57 -2.54
CA TRP A 7 7.33 -14.41 -2.12
C TRP A 7 7.03 -13.16 -2.94
N TYR A 8 6.80 -13.33 -4.24
CA TYR A 8 6.44 -12.23 -5.13
C TYR A 8 5.08 -11.63 -4.75
N LEU A 9 4.05 -12.46 -4.57
CA LEU A 9 2.72 -12.04 -4.09
C LEU A 9 2.80 -11.36 -2.72
N TYR A 10 3.62 -11.88 -1.80
CA TYR A 10 3.88 -11.25 -0.51
C TYR A 10 4.47 -9.84 -0.67
N ARG A 11 5.52 -9.68 -1.50
CA ARG A 11 6.13 -8.37 -1.75
C ARG A 11 5.15 -7.40 -2.40
N MET A 12 4.34 -7.86 -3.36
CA MET A 12 3.30 -7.04 -3.98
C MET A 12 2.28 -6.54 -2.96
N ASN A 13 1.80 -7.42 -2.07
CA ASN A 13 0.88 -7.03 -0.99
C ASN A 13 1.52 -6.06 0.00
N GLU A 14 2.79 -6.26 0.35
CA GLU A 14 3.52 -5.33 1.22
C GLU A 14 3.62 -3.92 0.61
N LEU A 15 3.95 -3.82 -0.67
CA LEU A 15 4.00 -2.55 -1.39
C LEU A 15 2.63 -1.90 -1.51
N TRP A 16 1.59 -2.69 -1.80
CA TRP A 16 0.20 -2.26 -1.82
C TRP A 16 -0.22 -1.66 -0.47
N HIS A 17 0.00 -2.39 0.63
CA HIS A 17 -0.35 -1.94 1.97
C HIS A 17 0.45 -0.72 2.40
N TYR A 18 1.73 -0.63 2.03
CA TYR A 18 2.55 0.52 2.34
C TYR A 18 2.07 1.77 1.60
N GLY A 19 1.85 1.69 0.28
CA GLY A 19 1.36 2.80 -0.53
C GLY A 19 -0.03 3.30 -0.10
N ALA A 20 -0.99 2.37 0.08
CA ALA A 20 -2.31 2.70 0.59
C ALA A 20 -2.25 3.25 2.03
N GLY A 21 -1.37 2.69 2.87
CA GLY A 21 -1.16 3.15 4.23
C GLY A 21 -0.54 4.55 4.33
N ALA A 22 0.34 4.93 3.40
CA ALA A 22 0.89 6.29 3.32
C ALA A 22 -0.21 7.32 2.96
N MET A 23 -1.08 6.97 2.01
CA MET A 23 -2.28 7.77 1.71
C MET A 23 -3.24 7.85 2.90
N PHE A 24 -3.42 6.74 3.60
CA PHE A 24 -4.31 6.72 4.77
C PHE A 24 -3.75 7.56 5.91
N TYR A 25 -2.46 7.46 6.19
CA TYR A 25 -1.77 8.32 7.15
C TYR A 25 -1.99 9.81 6.81
N GLY A 26 -1.80 10.21 5.55
CA GLY A 26 -1.99 11.61 5.16
C GLY A 26 -3.43 12.09 5.36
N LEU A 27 -4.43 11.25 5.07
CA LEU A 27 -5.83 11.55 5.38
C LEU A 27 -6.04 11.75 6.90
N LEU A 28 -5.50 10.86 7.73
CA LEU A 28 -5.63 10.93 9.19
C LEU A 28 -4.87 12.15 9.77
N ALA A 29 -3.71 12.48 9.21
CA ALA A 29 -2.92 13.64 9.61
C ALA A 29 -3.67 14.95 9.29
N ARG A 30 -4.31 15.05 8.12
CA ARG A 30 -5.22 16.17 7.80
C ARG A 30 -6.39 16.27 8.76
N LEU A 31 -6.96 15.12 9.14
CA LEU A 31 -8.04 15.10 10.12
C LEU A 31 -7.57 15.55 11.51
N ALA A 32 -6.32 15.26 11.89
CA ALA A 32 -5.71 15.71 13.14
C ALA A 32 -5.63 17.23 13.25
N GLU A 33 -5.44 17.93 12.12
CA GLU A 33 -5.39 19.40 12.07
C GLU A 33 -6.74 20.05 12.45
N SER A 34 -7.86 19.36 12.22
CA SER A 34 -9.20 19.95 12.36
C SER A 34 -9.73 19.97 13.81
N GLN A 35 -9.18 19.15 14.72
CA GLN A 35 -9.60 18.96 16.14
C GLN A 35 -11.08 18.60 16.39
N THR A 36 -11.97 18.78 15.42
CA THR A 36 -13.40 18.48 15.45
C THR A 36 -13.79 17.61 14.27
N ALA A 37 -15.04 17.14 14.26
CA ALA A 37 -15.57 16.38 13.13
C ALA A 37 -15.62 17.25 11.85
N VAL A 38 -15.24 16.66 10.72
CA VAL A 38 -15.16 17.32 9.41
C VAL A 38 -16.11 16.64 8.45
N HIS A 39 -16.78 17.41 7.58
CA HIS A 39 -17.61 16.84 6.53
C HIS A 39 -16.75 16.06 5.53
N LEU A 40 -16.97 14.74 5.45
CA LEU A 40 -16.13 13.78 4.75
C LEU A 40 -15.93 14.14 3.26
N PRO A 41 -16.98 14.48 2.48
CA PRO A 41 -16.78 14.91 1.09
C PRO A 41 -15.82 16.09 0.92
N LEU A 42 -15.83 17.06 1.83
CA LEU A 42 -14.92 18.22 1.78
C LEU A 42 -13.49 17.81 2.13
N LEU A 43 -13.32 17.01 3.19
CA LEU A 43 -12.01 16.46 3.57
C LEU A 43 -11.36 15.71 2.39
N VAL A 44 -12.11 14.83 1.73
CA VAL A 44 -11.58 14.04 0.61
C VAL A 44 -11.26 14.94 -0.58
N GLN A 45 -12.13 15.90 -0.91
CA GLN A 45 -11.88 16.85 -1.99
C GLN A 45 -10.59 17.65 -1.76
N ASP A 46 -10.42 18.24 -0.57
CA ASP A 46 -9.26 19.05 -0.22
C ASP A 46 -7.97 18.20 -0.20
N TYR A 47 -8.07 16.97 0.30
CA TYR A 47 -6.95 16.04 0.36
C TYR A 47 -6.52 15.59 -1.04
N VAL A 48 -7.47 15.22 -1.91
CA VAL A 48 -7.20 14.87 -3.31
C VAL A 48 -6.58 16.05 -4.05
N GLY A 49 -7.10 17.28 -3.88
CA GLY A 49 -6.52 18.46 -4.50
C GLY A 49 -5.06 18.69 -4.09
N SER A 50 -4.74 18.46 -2.82
CA SER A 50 -3.37 18.56 -2.31
C SER A 50 -2.45 17.48 -2.87
N ILE A 51 -2.92 16.23 -2.95
CA ILE A 51 -2.20 15.12 -3.60
C ILE A 51 -1.93 15.43 -5.07
N MET A 52 -2.95 15.87 -5.80
CA MET A 52 -2.85 16.20 -7.23
C MET A 52 -1.81 17.29 -7.49
N SER A 53 -1.72 18.30 -6.62
CA SER A 53 -0.69 19.33 -6.73
C SER A 53 0.71 18.74 -6.63
N VAL A 54 0.97 17.89 -5.63
CA VAL A 54 2.29 17.27 -5.44
C VAL A 54 2.63 16.33 -6.60
N ILE A 55 1.68 15.51 -7.06
CA ILE A 55 1.87 14.65 -8.24
C ILE A 55 2.23 15.50 -9.47
N ALA A 56 1.51 16.60 -9.69
CA ALA A 56 1.75 17.48 -10.82
C ALA A 56 3.13 18.17 -10.78
N ASP A 57 3.63 18.49 -9.58
CA ASP A 57 4.97 19.04 -9.40
C ASP A 57 6.06 17.98 -9.65
N GLU A 58 5.79 16.72 -9.31
CA GLU A 58 6.72 15.60 -9.48
C GLU A 58 6.82 15.09 -10.93
N VAL A 59 5.67 14.82 -11.58
CA VAL A 59 5.64 14.19 -12.92
C VAL A 59 5.22 15.15 -14.04
N GLY A 60 4.87 16.40 -13.69
CA GLY A 60 4.39 17.41 -14.62
C GLY A 60 2.86 17.38 -14.82
N LYS A 61 2.24 18.57 -14.88
CA LYS A 61 0.77 18.75 -15.02
C LYS A 61 0.15 17.95 -16.18
N ALA A 62 0.84 17.85 -17.32
CA ALA A 62 0.34 17.12 -18.49
C ALA A 62 0.15 15.61 -18.22
N ALA A 63 0.86 15.05 -17.24
CA ALA A 63 0.78 13.65 -16.85
C ALA A 63 -0.35 13.35 -15.84
N THR A 64 -1.13 14.37 -15.43
CA THR A 64 -2.11 14.22 -14.32
C THR A 64 -3.57 14.13 -14.76
N SER A 65 -3.83 13.99 -16.07
CA SER A 65 -5.19 13.94 -16.60
C SER A 65 -5.95 12.68 -16.15
N ASN A 66 -5.31 11.51 -16.29
CA ASN A 66 -5.85 10.19 -15.97
C ASN A 66 -4.70 9.26 -15.57
N PRO A 67 -4.98 8.09 -14.95
CA PRO A 67 -3.93 7.14 -14.60
C PRO A 67 -3.08 6.67 -15.78
N GLU A 68 -3.65 6.48 -16.97
CA GLU A 68 -2.88 6.04 -18.14
C GLU A 68 -1.80 7.05 -18.58
N ASP A 69 -2.09 8.35 -18.48
CA ASP A 69 -1.11 9.40 -18.75
C ASP A 69 -0.06 9.49 -17.64
N LEU A 70 -0.44 9.27 -16.38
CA LEU A 70 0.48 9.22 -15.24
C LEU A 70 1.51 8.09 -15.42
N LEU A 71 1.05 6.91 -15.82
CA LEU A 71 1.90 5.72 -15.98
C LEU A 71 3.01 5.93 -17.01
N LYS A 72 2.78 6.74 -18.05
CA LYS A 72 3.79 7.07 -19.08
C LYS A 72 4.98 7.89 -18.54
N HIS A 73 4.83 8.51 -17.38
CA HIS A 73 5.81 9.44 -16.80
C HIS A 73 6.37 8.96 -15.45
N SER A 74 5.92 7.81 -14.96
CA SER A 74 6.44 7.21 -13.72
C SER A 74 7.83 6.58 -13.90
N SER A 75 8.66 6.61 -12.85
CA SER A 75 10.07 6.15 -12.87
C SER A 75 10.27 4.64 -13.15
N GLY A 76 9.21 3.84 -13.22
CA GLY A 76 9.29 2.38 -13.41
C GLY A 76 9.81 1.59 -12.20
N GLU A 77 10.45 2.26 -11.23
CA GLU A 77 10.97 1.71 -9.98
C GLU A 77 10.17 2.24 -8.78
N VAL A 78 9.95 1.39 -7.77
CA VAL A 78 9.12 1.75 -6.60
C VAL A 78 9.94 2.47 -5.54
N GLU A 79 11.22 2.15 -5.43
CA GLU A 79 12.15 2.57 -4.40
C GLU A 79 12.26 4.10 -4.25
N PRO A 80 12.38 4.90 -5.34
CA PRO A 80 12.44 6.36 -5.21
C PRO A 80 11.16 6.95 -4.57
N TYR A 81 9.99 6.42 -4.94
CA TYR A 81 8.73 6.87 -4.36
C TYR A 81 8.54 6.35 -2.93
N GLU A 82 9.07 5.18 -2.60
CA GLU A 82 9.09 4.67 -1.21
C GLU A 82 9.90 5.60 -0.30
N ASP A 83 11.08 6.02 -0.74
CA ASP A 83 11.96 6.91 0.03
C ASP A 83 11.33 8.28 0.27
N GLU A 84 10.68 8.85 -0.75
CA GLU A 84 9.94 10.10 -0.63
C GLU A 84 8.71 9.98 0.27
N ALA A 85 7.97 8.86 0.18
CA ALA A 85 6.87 8.58 1.09
C ALA A 85 7.37 8.50 2.54
N ARG A 86 8.49 7.80 2.80
CA ARG A 86 9.12 7.73 4.13
C ARG A 86 9.56 9.10 4.63
N ALA A 87 10.13 9.93 3.76
CA ALA A 87 10.52 11.29 4.11
C ALA A 87 9.30 12.14 4.51
N ALA A 88 8.21 12.05 3.75
CA ALA A 88 6.97 12.75 4.03
C ALA A 88 6.32 12.33 5.36
N LEU A 89 6.37 11.04 5.71
CA LEU A 89 5.91 10.56 7.02
C LEU A 89 6.69 11.22 8.16
N ARG A 90 8.04 11.19 8.08
CA ARG A 90 8.94 11.79 9.09
C ARG A 90 8.77 13.29 9.23
N SER A 91 8.47 14.00 8.14
CA SER A 91 8.24 15.44 8.16
C SER A 91 6.79 15.82 8.45
N HIS A 92 5.91 14.84 8.71
CA HIS A 92 4.46 15.03 8.86
C HIS A 92 3.84 15.84 7.72
N ASP A 93 4.20 15.55 6.46
CA ASP A 93 3.61 16.16 5.27
C ASP A 93 2.51 15.26 4.69
N PRO A 94 1.22 15.57 4.93
CA PRO A 94 0.12 14.69 4.54
C PRO A 94 -0.05 14.59 3.02
N ALA A 95 0.21 15.70 2.31
CA ALA A 95 0.02 15.79 0.88
C ALA A 95 1.10 14.98 0.14
N ARG A 96 2.37 15.14 0.55
CA ARG A 96 3.47 14.33 0.00
C ARG A 96 3.30 12.86 0.34
N ALA A 97 2.92 12.51 1.56
CA ALA A 97 2.70 11.11 1.94
C ALA A 97 1.64 10.44 1.04
N GLY A 98 0.55 11.15 0.75
CA GLY A 98 -0.48 10.66 -0.17
C GLY A 98 -0.03 10.57 -1.62
N ALA A 99 0.66 11.59 -2.12
CA ALA A 99 1.14 11.64 -3.50
C ALA A 99 2.15 10.54 -3.80
N PHE A 100 3.18 10.40 -2.96
CA PHE A 100 4.18 9.36 -3.15
C PHE A 100 3.62 7.96 -2.88
N GLY A 101 2.68 7.81 -1.94
CA GLY A 101 1.91 6.58 -1.77
C GLY A 101 1.18 6.18 -3.07
N TRP A 102 0.50 7.11 -3.73
CA TRP A 102 -0.16 6.85 -5.01
C TRP A 102 0.81 6.56 -6.17
N LEU A 103 1.94 7.27 -6.24
CA LEU A 103 2.98 7.03 -7.26
C LEU A 103 3.59 5.63 -7.11
N MET A 104 3.87 5.18 -5.88
CA MET A 104 4.27 3.80 -5.60
C MET A 104 3.22 2.80 -6.13
N LEU A 105 1.94 3.04 -5.85
CA LEU A 105 0.85 2.19 -6.31
C LEU A 105 0.71 2.19 -7.84
N SER A 106 0.98 3.32 -8.49
CA SER A 106 0.98 3.44 -9.95
C SER A 106 2.09 2.60 -10.59
N VAL A 107 3.31 2.64 -10.02
CA VAL A 107 4.40 1.75 -10.46
C VAL A 107 4.06 0.29 -10.19
N LEU A 108 3.53 -0.03 -9.00
CA LEU A 108 3.09 -1.39 -8.67
C LEU A 108 2.08 -1.90 -9.70
N TYR A 109 1.14 -1.07 -10.16
CA TYR A 109 0.26 -1.44 -11.26
C TYR A 109 1.01 -1.68 -12.57
N ALA A 110 1.83 -0.71 -13.00
CA ALA A 110 2.57 -0.76 -14.27
C ALA A 110 3.38 -2.05 -14.41
N SER A 111 4.10 -2.43 -13.35
CA SER A 111 4.99 -3.58 -13.35
C SER A 111 4.26 -4.92 -13.30
N ASN A 112 2.97 -4.95 -12.98
CA ASN A 112 2.23 -6.18 -12.65
C ASN A 112 0.94 -6.38 -13.46
N GLU A 113 0.49 -5.39 -14.23
CA GLU A 113 -0.81 -5.47 -14.92
C GLU A 113 -0.94 -6.70 -15.83
N LYS A 114 0.15 -7.07 -16.51
CA LYS A 114 0.18 -8.21 -17.45
C LYS A 114 0.19 -9.56 -16.74
N LEU A 115 0.76 -9.62 -15.55
CA LEU A 115 0.94 -10.85 -14.77
C LEU A 115 -0.26 -11.15 -13.86
N SER A 116 -1.09 -10.15 -13.55
CA SER A 116 -2.17 -10.29 -12.56
C SER A 116 -3.15 -11.46 -12.80
N ALA A 117 -3.44 -11.80 -14.07
CA ALA A 117 -4.29 -12.94 -14.39
C ALA A 117 -3.62 -14.28 -14.06
N GLU A 118 -2.30 -14.39 -14.29
CA GLU A 118 -1.49 -15.57 -13.97
C GLU A 118 -1.25 -15.71 -12.46
N LEU A 119 -1.28 -14.60 -11.73
CA LEU A 119 -1.09 -14.55 -10.27
C LEU A 119 -2.35 -14.87 -9.47
N LEU A 120 -3.53 -14.85 -10.09
CA LEU A 120 -4.79 -15.09 -9.38
C LEU A 120 -4.97 -16.55 -8.92
N PRO A 121 -4.71 -17.59 -9.74
CA PRO A 121 -4.74 -18.98 -9.26
C PRO A 121 -3.81 -19.25 -8.07
N PRO A 122 -2.50 -18.91 -8.09
CA PRO A 122 -1.63 -19.17 -6.95
C PRO A 122 -2.01 -18.36 -5.69
N LEU A 123 -2.54 -17.15 -5.85
CA LEU A 123 -3.08 -16.37 -4.71
C LEU A 123 -4.21 -17.13 -3.98
N ARG A 124 -5.12 -17.75 -4.76
CA ARG A 124 -6.24 -18.55 -4.22
C ARG A 124 -5.78 -19.86 -3.61
N GLU A 125 -4.80 -20.53 -4.20
CA GLU A 125 -4.18 -21.73 -3.64
C GLU A 125 -3.57 -21.45 -2.26
N LEU A 126 -2.91 -20.29 -2.11
CA LEU A 126 -2.38 -19.80 -0.84
C LEU A 126 -3.46 -19.31 0.15
N ARG A 127 -4.74 -19.25 -0.27
CA ARG A 127 -5.86 -18.65 0.49
C ARG A 127 -5.56 -17.23 0.96
N ALA A 128 -4.83 -16.49 0.13
CA ALA A 128 -4.40 -15.12 0.36
C ALA A 128 -5.28 -14.10 -0.38
N ASP A 129 -6.37 -14.54 -1.00
CA ASP A 129 -7.38 -13.77 -1.72
C ASP A 129 -8.43 -13.13 -0.80
N ARG A 130 -8.02 -12.70 0.40
CA ARG A 130 -8.90 -11.97 1.33
C ARG A 130 -9.15 -10.55 0.81
N ASP A 131 -10.31 -9.98 1.17
CA ASP A 131 -10.70 -8.62 0.76
C ASP A 131 -9.56 -7.61 0.92
N GLY A 132 -9.33 -6.80 -0.11
CA GLY A 132 -8.30 -5.76 -0.11
C GLY A 132 -6.90 -6.28 -0.45
N HIS A 133 -6.78 -7.41 -1.15
CA HIS A 133 -5.51 -7.89 -1.71
C HIS A 133 -5.05 -7.07 -2.93
N VAL A 134 -3.74 -7.07 -3.22
CA VAL A 134 -3.14 -6.27 -4.30
C VAL A 134 -3.81 -6.47 -5.66
N LEU A 135 -4.20 -7.70 -6.04
CA LEU A 135 -4.83 -7.93 -7.35
C LEU A 135 -6.21 -7.26 -7.49
N GLU A 136 -6.94 -6.97 -6.41
CA GLU A 136 -8.16 -6.14 -6.48
C GLU A 136 -7.82 -4.71 -6.88
N PHE A 137 -6.74 -4.15 -6.35
CA PHE A 137 -6.24 -2.84 -6.74
C PHE A 137 -5.79 -2.82 -8.21
N ILE A 138 -5.11 -3.87 -8.65
CA ILE A 138 -4.70 -3.98 -10.06
C ILE A 138 -5.93 -3.95 -10.98
N GLU A 139 -6.97 -4.72 -10.65
CA GLU A 139 -8.22 -4.69 -11.43
C GLU A 139 -8.94 -3.35 -11.34
N TYR A 140 -8.98 -2.73 -10.16
CA TYR A 140 -9.53 -1.40 -9.96
C TYR A 140 -8.90 -0.36 -10.89
N LEU A 141 -7.56 -0.29 -10.93
CA LEU A 141 -6.89 0.72 -11.75
C LEU A 141 -7.01 0.39 -13.24
N ARG A 142 -6.98 -0.89 -13.61
CA ARG A 142 -7.20 -1.35 -15.00
C ARG A 142 -8.52 -0.85 -15.57
N GLN A 143 -9.60 -0.98 -14.81
CA GLN A 143 -10.94 -0.60 -15.25
C GLN A 143 -11.13 0.92 -15.38
N ARG A 144 -10.32 1.71 -14.66
CA ARG A 144 -10.51 3.15 -14.47
C ARG A 144 -9.38 4.00 -15.04
N ARG A 145 -8.44 3.41 -15.78
CA ARG A 145 -7.21 4.09 -16.20
C ARG A 145 -7.41 5.29 -17.13
N THR A 146 -8.57 5.37 -17.80
CA THR A 146 -8.94 6.48 -18.68
C THR A 146 -9.86 7.50 -18.02
N GLU A 147 -10.29 7.25 -16.77
CA GLU A 147 -11.10 8.20 -16.00
C GLU A 147 -10.24 9.36 -15.47
N PRO A 148 -10.84 10.52 -15.15
CA PRO A 148 -10.11 11.62 -14.53
C PRO A 148 -9.36 11.18 -13.27
N LEU A 149 -8.07 11.48 -13.16
CA LEU A 149 -7.22 11.01 -12.05
C LEU A 149 -7.77 11.46 -10.68
N GLU A 150 -8.27 12.69 -10.61
CA GLU A 150 -8.93 13.23 -9.41
C GLU A 150 -10.11 12.36 -8.95
N GLN A 151 -10.96 11.92 -9.88
CA GLN A 151 -12.07 11.04 -9.59
C GLN A 151 -11.60 9.66 -9.12
N VAL A 152 -10.57 9.11 -9.77
CA VAL A 152 -9.99 7.81 -9.40
C VAL A 152 -9.40 7.85 -7.99
N LEU A 153 -8.70 8.93 -7.62
CA LEU A 153 -8.13 9.15 -6.29
C LEU A 153 -9.23 9.29 -5.23
N ARG A 154 -10.25 10.13 -5.49
CA ARG A 154 -11.37 10.32 -4.57
C ARG A 154 -12.05 9.00 -4.23
N ASP A 155 -12.38 8.23 -5.26
CA ASP A 155 -13.10 6.97 -5.09
C ASP A 155 -12.20 5.90 -4.47
N PHE A 156 -10.89 5.95 -4.75
CA PHE A 156 -9.91 5.08 -4.08
C PHE A 156 -9.85 5.36 -2.58
N ILE A 157 -9.75 6.62 -2.17
CA ILE A 157 -9.72 7.03 -0.76
C ILE A 157 -10.99 6.58 -0.05
N LEU A 158 -12.16 6.82 -0.64
CA LEU A 158 -13.43 6.39 -0.06
C LEU A 158 -13.51 4.86 0.06
N ARG A 159 -13.24 4.12 -1.01
CA ARG A 159 -13.41 2.67 -1.06
C ARG A 159 -12.35 1.92 -0.24
N TYR A 160 -11.07 2.18 -0.52
CA TYR A 160 -9.96 1.36 -0.01
C TYR A 160 -9.37 1.87 1.30
N LEU A 161 -9.56 3.16 1.64
CA LEU A 161 -9.02 3.71 2.89
C LEU A 161 -10.11 3.87 3.93
N ILE A 162 -11.22 4.56 3.62
CA ILE A 162 -12.26 4.85 4.60
C ILE A 162 -13.16 3.63 4.84
N TYR A 163 -13.93 3.22 3.84
CA TYR A 163 -14.95 2.18 4.03
C TYR A 163 -14.32 0.81 4.28
N HIS A 164 -13.22 0.48 3.61
CA HIS A 164 -12.50 -0.77 3.86
C HIS A 164 -11.94 -0.82 5.30
N HIS A 165 -11.37 0.28 5.82
CA HIS A 165 -10.89 0.32 7.21
C HIS A 165 -12.02 0.09 8.21
N GLN A 166 -13.17 0.76 8.03
CA GLN A 166 -14.34 0.54 8.88
C GLN A 166 -14.81 -0.92 8.83
N PHE A 167 -14.92 -1.49 7.62
CA PHE A 167 -15.33 -2.88 7.45
C PHE A 167 -14.39 -3.86 8.17
N VAL A 168 -13.07 -3.68 8.01
CA VAL A 168 -12.07 -4.54 8.67
C VAL A 168 -12.09 -4.38 10.19
N ALA A 169 -12.23 -3.15 10.70
CA ALA A 169 -12.29 -2.89 12.13
C ALA A 169 -13.56 -3.49 12.77
N LEU A 170 -14.71 -3.36 12.13
CA LEU A 170 -15.98 -3.94 12.60
C LEU A 170 -15.95 -5.48 12.56
N ARG A 171 -15.37 -6.07 11.51
CA ARG A 171 -15.18 -7.53 11.42
C ARG A 171 -14.32 -8.07 12.57
N LYS A 172 -13.25 -7.35 12.91
CA LYS A 172 -12.38 -7.68 14.06
C LYS A 172 -13.13 -7.58 15.39
N ALA A 173 -13.96 -6.54 15.56
CA ALA A 173 -14.78 -6.37 16.75
C ALA A 173 -15.79 -7.52 16.93
N GLY A 174 -16.45 -7.93 15.84
CA GLY A 174 -17.37 -9.08 15.85
C GLY A 174 -16.73 -10.41 16.20
N ALA A 175 -15.40 -10.54 16.01
CA ALA A 175 -14.62 -11.71 16.39
C ALA A 175 -14.11 -11.67 17.86
N GLY A 176 -14.58 -10.71 18.68
CA GLY A 176 -14.24 -10.60 20.10
C GLY A 176 -12.95 -9.82 20.40
N SER A 177 -12.39 -9.11 19.42
CA SER A 177 -11.23 -8.23 19.63
C SER A 177 -11.64 -6.77 19.90
N LEU A 178 -10.74 -5.97 20.46
CA LEU A 178 -10.94 -4.53 20.67
C LEU A 178 -11.18 -3.82 19.33
N ILE A 179 -12.08 -2.83 19.34
CA ILE A 179 -12.36 -1.99 18.17
C ILE A 179 -11.11 -1.18 17.83
N THR A 180 -10.51 -1.42 16.66
CA THR A 180 -9.28 -0.74 16.19
C THR A 180 -9.57 0.39 15.20
N LEU A 181 -10.66 1.12 15.40
CA LEU A 181 -11.04 2.24 14.53
C LEU A 181 -10.03 3.39 14.70
N LYS A 182 -9.60 3.96 13.57
CA LYS A 182 -8.68 5.10 13.53
C LYS A 182 -9.43 6.44 13.44
N PHE A 183 -10.72 6.37 13.13
CA PHE A 183 -11.64 7.49 13.04
C PHE A 183 -13.07 7.00 13.33
N ILE A 184 -13.95 7.93 13.68
CA ILE A 184 -15.40 7.74 13.79
C ILE A 184 -16.04 8.43 12.59
N LEU A 185 -17.02 7.78 11.96
CA LEU A 185 -17.80 8.34 10.84
C LEU A 185 -19.29 8.27 11.19
N GLU A 186 -19.93 9.42 11.30
CA GLU A 186 -21.36 9.57 11.64
C GLU A 186 -21.97 10.66 10.74
N ASP A 187 -23.07 10.38 10.06
CA ASP A 187 -23.80 11.34 9.21
C ASP A 187 -22.92 12.13 8.21
N GLN A 188 -21.95 11.46 7.57
CA GLN A 188 -20.96 12.06 6.68
C GLN A 188 -19.95 13.00 7.36
N TYR A 189 -19.88 13.00 8.69
CA TYR A 189 -18.85 13.66 9.46
C TYR A 189 -17.85 12.65 10.00
N ILE A 190 -16.56 12.91 9.77
CA ILE A 190 -15.45 12.07 10.20
C ILE A 190 -14.67 12.79 11.30
N SER A 191 -14.29 12.07 12.36
CA SER A 191 -13.46 12.60 13.46
C SER A 191 -12.33 11.62 13.81
N LEU A 192 -11.16 12.15 14.15
CA LEU A 192 -9.97 11.35 14.39
C LEU A 192 -10.06 10.62 15.75
N VAL A 193 -9.64 9.35 15.78
CA VAL A 193 -9.35 8.62 17.02
C VAL A 193 -7.84 8.58 17.24
N GLU A 194 -7.08 8.13 16.24
CA GLU A 194 -5.63 8.03 16.29
C GLU A 194 -5.04 7.99 14.87
N THR A 195 -3.79 8.42 14.72
CA THR A 195 -3.03 8.25 13.49
C THR A 195 -2.27 6.91 13.51
N VAL A 196 -1.90 6.42 12.33
CA VAL A 196 -1.02 5.25 12.19
C VAL A 196 -0.13 5.43 10.99
N GLU A 197 1.17 5.25 11.17
CA GLU A 197 2.13 5.26 10.06
C GLU A 197 2.15 3.88 9.38
N PRO A 198 2.28 3.83 8.04
CA PRO A 198 2.50 2.56 7.36
C PRO A 198 3.86 1.98 7.78
N SER A 199 3.89 0.65 7.92
CA SER A 199 5.13 -0.08 8.14
C SER A 199 5.09 -1.37 7.35
N PHE A 200 6.24 -1.78 6.83
CA PHE A 200 6.38 -3.11 6.26
C PHE A 200 6.25 -4.14 7.37
N THR A 201 5.39 -5.14 7.19
CA THR A 201 5.36 -6.32 8.05
C THR A 201 6.63 -7.16 7.89
N GLY A 202 7.42 -6.84 6.86
CA GLY A 202 8.79 -7.27 6.61
C GLY A 202 9.79 -7.09 7.75
N SER A 203 9.46 -6.57 8.94
CA SER A 203 10.34 -6.71 10.13
C SER A 203 10.71 -8.18 10.43
N ARG A 204 9.93 -9.13 9.92
CA ARG A 204 10.21 -10.58 9.98
C ARG A 204 11.27 -11.05 9.00
N LEU A 205 11.47 -10.40 7.86
CA LEU A 205 12.44 -10.83 6.84
C LEU A 205 13.90 -10.61 7.28
N PRO A 206 14.32 -9.41 7.71
CA PRO A 206 15.62 -9.23 8.35
C PRO A 206 15.78 -10.12 9.57
N THR A 207 14.72 -10.32 10.37
CA THR A 207 14.74 -11.27 11.49
C THR A 207 14.99 -12.71 11.02
N LEU A 208 14.41 -13.12 9.90
CA LEU A 208 14.61 -14.43 9.29
C LEU A 208 16.04 -14.57 8.75
N PHE A 209 16.54 -13.58 8.01
CA PHE A 209 17.93 -13.54 7.53
C PHE A 209 18.93 -13.56 8.71
N ASN A 210 18.64 -12.82 9.77
CA ASN A 210 19.42 -12.83 11.01
C ASN A 210 19.41 -14.23 11.63
N LEU A 211 18.24 -14.86 11.77
CA LEU A 211 18.12 -16.23 12.29
C LEU A 211 18.91 -17.23 11.43
N PHE A 212 18.81 -17.18 10.10
CA PHE A 212 19.56 -18.06 9.21
C PHE A 212 21.08 -17.82 9.28
N ARG A 213 21.51 -16.58 9.53
CA ARG A 213 22.91 -16.24 9.75
C ARG A 213 23.41 -16.71 11.11
N ASP A 214 22.61 -16.53 12.16
CA ASP A 214 22.90 -17.00 13.51
C ASP A 214 22.98 -18.54 13.57
N MET A 215 22.15 -19.24 12.78
CA MET A 215 22.21 -20.69 12.60
C MET A 215 23.37 -21.15 11.69
N GLY A 216 24.15 -20.23 11.12
CA GLY A 216 25.29 -20.54 10.25
C GLY A 216 24.91 -21.02 8.85
N TYR A 217 23.66 -20.86 8.42
CA TYR A 217 23.20 -21.24 7.09
C TYR A 217 23.44 -20.15 6.03
N LEU A 218 23.53 -18.89 6.45
CA LEU A 218 23.91 -17.75 5.62
C LEU A 218 25.18 -17.08 6.17
N SER A 219 26.03 -16.59 5.28
CA SER A 219 27.17 -15.72 5.62
C SER A 219 26.73 -14.27 5.82
N SER A 220 27.66 -13.41 6.24
CA SER A 220 27.42 -11.98 6.49
C SER A 220 26.99 -11.17 5.26
N ASP A 221 27.25 -11.68 4.05
CA ASP A 221 26.84 -11.11 2.77
C ASP A 221 25.56 -11.78 2.21
N ASN A 222 24.81 -12.50 3.05
CA ASN A 222 23.59 -13.23 2.70
C ASN A 222 23.77 -14.33 1.63
N THR A 223 24.98 -14.88 1.49
CA THR A 223 25.20 -16.05 0.62
C THR A 223 25.07 -17.37 1.40
N LEU A 224 24.64 -18.44 0.72
CA LEU A 224 24.48 -19.75 1.36
C LEU A 224 25.84 -20.32 1.81
N THR A 225 25.93 -20.76 3.06
CA THR A 225 27.09 -21.51 3.56
C THR A 225 27.05 -22.96 3.07
N ARG A 226 28.09 -23.73 3.41
CA ARG A 226 28.08 -25.19 3.16
C ARG A 226 26.90 -25.86 3.87
N ASP A 227 26.65 -25.48 5.12
CA ASP A 227 25.59 -26.07 5.93
C ASP A 227 24.21 -25.61 5.46
N GLY A 228 24.08 -24.34 5.04
CA GLY A 228 22.84 -23.84 4.42
C GLY A 228 22.50 -24.58 3.12
N ARG A 229 23.49 -24.88 2.28
CA ARG A 229 23.28 -25.71 1.07
C ARG A 229 22.88 -27.15 1.41
N ALA A 230 23.43 -27.72 2.47
CA ALA A 230 23.08 -29.07 2.92
C ALA A 230 21.65 -29.12 3.47
N PHE A 231 21.27 -28.13 4.28
CA PHE A 231 19.92 -27.97 4.80
C PHE A 231 18.90 -27.80 3.67
N LEU A 232 19.17 -26.92 2.71
CA LEU A 232 18.27 -26.70 1.57
C LEU A 232 17.99 -28.00 0.77
N LYS A 233 19.01 -28.84 0.59
CA LYS A 233 18.87 -30.15 -0.07
C LYS A 233 18.11 -31.18 0.75
N SER A 234 17.99 -30.97 2.07
CA SER A 234 17.26 -31.86 2.97
C SER A 234 15.76 -31.54 3.06
N LEU A 235 15.34 -30.38 2.54
CA LEU A 235 13.93 -30.01 2.51
C LEU A 235 13.19 -30.83 1.44
N PRO A 236 11.98 -31.32 1.73
CA PRO A 236 11.15 -31.99 0.73
C PRO A 236 10.79 -31.01 -0.39
N ALA A 237 10.74 -31.54 -1.61
CA ALA A 237 10.35 -30.81 -2.82
C ALA A 237 8.86 -30.46 -2.82
#